data_AF-A0A9W4MGQ8-F1
#
_entry.id   AF-A0A9W4MGQ8-F1
#
_cell.length_a   1.000
_cell.length_b   1.000
_cell.length_c   1.000
_cell.angle_alpha   90.00
_cell.angle_beta   90.00
_cell.angle_gamma   90.00
#
_symmetry.space_group_name_H-M   'P 1'
#
loop_
_entity.id
_entity.type
_entity.pdbx_description
1 polymer ?
#
loop_
_entity_poly.entity_id
_entity_poly.type
_entity_poly.pdbx_seq_one_letter_code
_entity_poly.pdbx_strand_id
1 'polypeptide(L)'
;MTHGALDSGALGKLVRLLSSDHDGEVVNAARAIGRSLQAAGSDWHELADRLSGAAPTAKANAFDDAMASMNRYLNMKVQEVERENRVLRKWLQERNKEAEKRRKSGAARWGNLTRLERVAELDLIAKAKWLSEGDRAYVDRLRHCLFSTPHIQTEPGDARFFNRLMDKSATQKEPTA
;
A
#
# COMPACT_ATOMS: atom_id res chain seq x y z
N MET A 1 9.57 -35.39 -7.10
CA MET A 1 8.23 -35.16 -6.53
C MET A 1 7.24 -35.60 -7.59
N THR A 2 6.57 -36.74 -7.38
CA THR A 2 5.55 -37.24 -8.31
C THR A 2 4.32 -36.37 -8.17
N HIS A 3 4.00 -35.57 -9.19
CA HIS A 3 2.72 -34.88 -9.28
C HIS A 3 1.63 -35.93 -9.08
N GLY A 4 0.83 -35.79 -8.03
CA GLY A 4 -0.26 -36.72 -7.74
C GLY A 4 -1.17 -36.76 -8.95
N ALA A 5 -1.19 -37.89 -9.65
CA ALA A 5 -2.07 -38.05 -10.79
C ALA A 5 -3.51 -37.82 -10.31
N LEU A 6 -4.18 -36.84 -10.90
CA LEU A 6 -5.58 -36.57 -10.63
C LEU A 6 -6.38 -37.84 -10.93
N ASP A 7 -7.13 -38.34 -9.95
CA ASP A 7 -8.10 -39.41 -10.19
C ASP A 7 -9.23 -38.84 -11.06
N SER A 8 -9.14 -39.12 -12.37
CA SER A 8 -10.09 -38.67 -13.39
C SER A 8 -11.51 -39.17 -13.13
N GLY A 9 -11.65 -40.34 -12.47
CA GLY A 9 -12.94 -40.89 -12.09
C GLY A 9 -13.60 -40.09 -10.96
N ALA A 10 -12.84 -39.71 -9.95
CA ALA A 10 -13.32 -38.86 -8.86
C ALA A 10 -13.70 -37.45 -9.36
N LEU A 11 -12.86 -36.85 -10.20
CA LEU A 11 -13.12 -35.53 -10.76
C LEU A 11 -14.37 -35.50 -11.65
N GLY A 12 -14.56 -36.53 -12.48
CA GLY A 12 -15.76 -36.64 -13.34
C GLY A 12 -17.07 -36.71 -12.55
N LYS A 13 -17.07 -37.34 -11.37
CA LYS A 13 -18.25 -37.35 -10.47
C LYS A 13 -18.55 -35.96 -9.92
N LEU A 14 -17.52 -35.22 -9.49
CA LEU A 14 -17.67 -33.87 -8.98
C LEU A 14 -18.18 -32.90 -10.05
N VAL A 15 -17.72 -33.03 -11.29
CA VAL A 15 -18.20 -32.20 -12.41
C VAL A 15 -19.70 -32.44 -12.65
N ARG A 16 -20.18 -33.68 -12.57
CA ARG A 16 -21.61 -33.97 -12.69
C ARG A 16 -22.42 -33.40 -11.52
N LEU A 17 -21.86 -33.34 -10.31
CA LEU A 17 -22.53 -32.73 -9.15
C LEU A 17 -22.73 -31.22 -9.29
N LEU A 18 -22.00 -30.55 -10.19
CA LEU A 18 -22.24 -29.13 -10.49
C LEU A 18 -23.61 -28.89 -11.15
N SER A 19 -24.28 -29.93 -11.67
CA SER A 19 -25.63 -29.84 -12.21
C SER A 19 -26.72 -30.28 -11.21
N SER A 20 -26.40 -30.38 -9.92
CA SER A 20 -27.41 -30.69 -8.89
C SER A 20 -28.37 -29.52 -8.69
N ASP A 21 -29.63 -29.82 -8.39
CA ASP A 21 -30.66 -28.83 -8.05
C ASP A 21 -30.52 -28.27 -6.61
N HIS A 22 -29.51 -28.76 -5.86
CA HIS A 22 -29.24 -28.35 -4.49
C HIS A 22 -28.00 -27.44 -4.45
N ASP A 23 -28.19 -26.15 -4.17
CA ASP A 23 -27.11 -25.17 -4.10
C ASP A 23 -25.94 -25.60 -3.19
N GLY A 24 -26.26 -26.25 -2.06
CA GLY A 24 -25.25 -26.76 -1.13
C GLY A 24 -24.35 -27.82 -1.75
N GLU A 25 -24.89 -28.69 -2.61
CA GLU A 25 -24.11 -29.72 -3.32
C GLU A 25 -23.23 -29.09 -4.39
N VAL A 26 -23.75 -28.12 -5.15
CA VAL A 26 -23.00 -27.40 -6.19
C VAL A 26 -21.80 -26.66 -5.57
N VAL A 27 -22.01 -25.92 -4.49
CA VAL A 27 -20.94 -25.18 -3.80
C VAL A 27 -19.91 -26.14 -3.22
N ASN A 28 -20.34 -27.26 -2.64
CA ASN A 28 -19.43 -28.26 -2.08
C ASN A 28 -18.61 -28.97 -3.18
N ALA A 29 -19.24 -29.30 -4.30
CA ALA A 29 -18.59 -29.88 -5.46
C ALA A 29 -17.55 -28.92 -6.06
N ALA A 30 -17.92 -27.65 -6.26
CA ALA A 30 -16.99 -26.62 -6.72
C ALA A 30 -15.78 -26.50 -5.77
N ARG A 31 -16.00 -26.39 -4.46
CA ARG A 31 -14.90 -26.34 -3.49
C ARG A 31 -14.02 -27.60 -3.51
N ALA A 32 -14.62 -28.77 -3.67
CA ALA A 32 -13.88 -30.03 -3.76
C ALA A 32 -13.00 -30.08 -5.02
N ILE A 33 -13.54 -29.68 -6.19
CA ILE A 33 -12.78 -29.57 -7.43
C ILE A 33 -11.61 -28.61 -7.25
N GLY A 34 -11.84 -27.42 -6.69
CA GLY A 34 -10.78 -26.44 -6.45
C GLY A 34 -9.63 -26.99 -5.60
N ARG A 35 -9.92 -27.73 -4.52
CA ARG A 35 -8.89 -28.39 -3.70
C ARG A 35 -8.15 -29.49 -4.46
N SER A 36 -8.85 -30.30 -5.25
CA SER A 36 -8.23 -31.35 -6.05
C SER A 36 -7.30 -30.78 -7.13
N LEU A 37 -7.71 -29.71 -7.80
CA LEU A 37 -6.88 -28.99 -8.77
C LEU A 37 -5.62 -28.44 -8.10
N GLN A 38 -5.78 -27.74 -6.96
CA GLN A 38 -4.65 -27.21 -6.19
C GLN A 38 -3.68 -28.31 -5.74
N ALA A 39 -4.20 -29.46 -5.29
CA ALA A 39 -3.37 -30.60 -4.90
C ALA A 39 -2.55 -31.17 -6.07
N ALA A 40 -3.03 -31.02 -7.30
CA ALA A 40 -2.32 -31.40 -8.52
C ALA A 40 -1.45 -30.28 -9.11
N GLY A 41 -1.48 -29.07 -8.53
CA GLY A 41 -0.77 -27.90 -9.05
C GLY A 41 -1.44 -27.24 -10.27
N SER A 42 -2.73 -27.47 -10.48
CA SER A 42 -3.55 -26.85 -11.52
C SER A 42 -4.60 -25.89 -10.92
N ASP A 43 -5.25 -25.09 -11.76
CA ASP A 43 -6.35 -24.21 -11.36
C ASP A 43 -7.60 -24.35 -12.26
N TRP A 44 -8.60 -23.51 -12.01
CA TRP A 44 -9.86 -23.49 -12.77
C TRP A 44 -9.69 -23.04 -14.22
N HIS A 45 -8.70 -22.20 -14.51
CA HIS A 45 -8.44 -21.72 -15.86
C HIS A 45 -7.85 -22.85 -16.69
N GLU A 46 -6.86 -23.58 -16.17
CA GLU A 46 -6.32 -24.77 -16.84
C GLU A 46 -7.38 -25.84 -17.08
N LEU A 47 -8.31 -26.04 -16.12
CA LEU A 47 -9.42 -26.97 -16.30
C LEU A 47 -10.36 -26.51 -17.43
N ALA A 48 -10.70 -25.22 -17.48
CA ALA A 48 -11.55 -24.66 -18.52
C ALA A 48 -10.91 -24.75 -19.92
N ASP A 49 -9.60 -24.47 -20.02
CA ASP A 49 -8.84 -24.60 -21.26
C ASP A 49 -8.87 -26.05 -21.76
N ARG A 50 -8.64 -27.02 -20.87
CA ARG A 50 -8.71 -28.45 -21.22
C ARG A 50 -10.11 -28.88 -21.66
N LEU A 51 -11.17 -28.38 -21.00
CA LEU A 51 -12.56 -28.71 -21.35
C LEU A 51 -13.00 -28.08 -22.68
N SER A 52 -12.54 -26.87 -22.97
CA SER A 52 -12.85 -26.17 -24.21
C SER A 52 -12.12 -26.75 -25.43
N GLY A 53 -11.11 -27.61 -25.20
CA GLY A 53 -10.22 -28.09 -26.26
C GLY A 53 -9.41 -26.95 -26.91
N ALA A 54 -9.48 -25.73 -26.35
CA ALA A 54 -8.66 -24.63 -26.79
C ALA A 54 -7.25 -24.90 -26.30
N ALA A 55 -6.30 -25.00 -27.24
CA ALA A 55 -4.91 -24.87 -26.87
C ALA A 55 -4.75 -23.54 -26.12
N PRO A 56 -4.03 -23.50 -24.98
CA PRO A 56 -3.87 -22.28 -24.20
C PRO A 56 -3.36 -21.19 -25.15
N THR A 57 -4.22 -20.20 -25.41
CA THR A 57 -3.90 -19.20 -26.40
C THR A 57 -2.78 -18.34 -25.82
N ALA A 58 -1.71 -18.09 -26.57
CA ALA A 58 -0.57 -17.28 -26.11
C ALA A 58 -0.98 -15.88 -25.56
N LYS A 59 -2.19 -15.42 -25.90
CA LYS A 59 -2.79 -14.19 -25.39
C LYS A 59 -3.25 -14.27 -23.93
N ALA A 60 -3.75 -15.42 -23.46
CA ALA A 60 -4.14 -15.60 -22.06
C ALA A 60 -2.91 -15.45 -21.16
N ASN A 61 -1.82 -16.14 -21.52
CA ASN A 61 -0.54 -16.06 -20.81
C ASN A 61 0.02 -14.63 -20.76
N ALA A 62 -0.14 -13.85 -21.84
CA ALA A 62 0.36 -12.47 -21.89
C ALA A 62 -0.35 -11.54 -20.90
N PHE A 63 -1.65 -11.72 -20.68
CA PHE A 63 -2.39 -10.94 -19.69
C PHE A 63 -2.00 -11.32 -18.27
N ASP A 64 -1.91 -12.62 -17.98
CA ASP A 64 -1.51 -13.12 -16.67
C ASP A 64 -0.07 -12.71 -16.32
N ASP A 65 0.84 -12.74 -17.29
CA ASP A 65 2.21 -12.25 -17.14
C ASP A 65 2.25 -10.74 -16.86
N ALA A 66 1.43 -9.96 -17.57
CA ALA A 66 1.31 -8.52 -17.34
C ALA A 66 0.76 -8.21 -15.94
N MET A 67 -0.27 -8.93 -15.50
CA MET A 67 -0.84 -8.79 -14.16
C MET A 67 0.14 -9.22 -13.08
N ALA A 68 0.88 -10.30 -13.29
CA ALA A 68 1.94 -10.73 -12.39
C ALA A 68 3.05 -9.67 -12.31
N SER A 69 3.40 -9.03 -13.43
CA SER A 69 4.37 -7.93 -13.47
C SER A 69 3.89 -6.70 -12.70
N MET A 70 2.63 -6.30 -12.92
CA MET A 70 1.99 -5.20 -12.19
C MET A 70 1.96 -5.48 -10.68
N ASN A 71 1.57 -6.68 -10.27
CA ASN A 71 1.55 -7.07 -8.86
C ASN A 71 2.94 -7.05 -8.23
N ARG A 72 3.99 -7.47 -8.95
CA ARG A 72 5.38 -7.34 -8.47
C ARG A 72 5.76 -5.87 -8.25
N TYR A 73 5.42 -4.99 -9.20
CA TYR A 73 5.68 -3.57 -9.08
C TYR A 73 4.96 -2.94 -7.88
N LEU A 74 3.66 -3.23 -7.72
CA LEU A 74 2.87 -2.73 -6.59
C LEU A 74 3.43 -3.21 -5.25
N ASN A 75 3.80 -4.48 -5.14
CA ASN A 75 4.41 -5.02 -3.92
C ASN A 75 5.75 -4.35 -3.60
N MET A 76 6.59 -4.07 -4.61
CA MET A 76 7.82 -3.31 -4.43
C MET A 76 7.53 -1.91 -3.88
N LYS A 77 6.53 -1.22 -4.42
CA LYS A 77 6.13 0.12 -3.95
C LYS A 77 5.56 0.12 -2.53
N VAL A 78 4.78 -0.90 -2.16
CA VAL A 78 4.32 -1.08 -0.78
C VAL A 78 5.50 -1.23 0.17
N GLN A 79 6.49 -2.07 -0.16
CA GLN A 79 7.69 -2.25 0.66
C GLN A 79 8.53 -0.98 0.79
N GLU A 80 8.58 -0.17 -0.28
CA GLU A 80 9.26 1.12 -0.25
C GLU A 80 8.63 2.08 0.76
N VAL A 81 7.30 2.24 0.70
CA VAL A 81 6.54 3.06 1.65
C VAL A 81 6.66 2.53 3.08
N GLU A 82 6.64 1.22 3.29
CA GLU A 82 6.84 0.62 4.62
C GLU A 82 8.23 0.91 5.21
N ARG A 83 9.27 0.92 4.37
CA ARG A 83 10.63 1.26 4.79
C ARG A 83 10.72 2.71 5.25
N GLU A 84 10.13 3.62 4.48
CA GLU A 84 10.07 5.04 4.84
C GLU A 84 9.28 5.27 6.13
N ASN A 85 8.12 4.63 6.25
CA ASN A 85 7.30 4.68 7.47
C ASN A 85 8.05 4.15 8.69
N ARG A 86 8.89 3.12 8.54
CA ARG A 86 9.74 2.62 9.63
C ARG A 86 10.75 3.66 10.10
N VAL A 87 11.39 4.38 9.19
CA VAL A 87 12.33 5.46 9.52
C VAL A 87 11.61 6.60 10.24
N LEU A 88 10.46 7.03 9.71
CA LEU A 88 9.65 8.09 10.32
C LEU A 88 9.19 7.72 11.73
N ARG A 89 8.74 6.48 11.95
CA ARG A 89 8.35 5.99 13.29
C ARG A 89 9.51 6.02 14.29
N LYS A 90 10.70 5.60 13.87
CA LYS A 90 11.91 5.67 14.74
C LYS A 90 12.24 7.11 15.10
N TRP A 91 12.25 7.99 14.11
CA TRP A 91 12.50 9.42 14.32
C TRP A 91 11.48 10.04 15.29
N LEU A 92 10.19 9.74 15.12
CA LEU A 92 9.13 10.21 16.04
C LEU A 92 9.35 9.69 17.48
N GLN A 93 9.75 8.43 17.64
CA GLN A 93 10.04 7.87 18.95
C GLN A 93 11.24 8.56 19.62
N GLU A 94 12.29 8.85 18.87
CA GLU A 94 13.46 9.58 19.38
C GLU A 94 13.09 11.00 19.81
N ARG A 95 12.32 11.71 18.98
CA ARG A 95 11.81 13.05 19.30
C ARG A 95 10.91 13.07 20.54
N ASN A 96 10.02 12.08 20.68
CA ASN A 96 9.19 11.94 21.88
C ASN A 96 10.04 11.68 23.13
N LYS A 97 11.06 10.82 23.03
CA LYS A 97 12.01 10.57 24.14
C LYS A 97 12.78 11.84 24.51
N GLU A 98 13.23 12.62 23.54
CA GLU A 98 13.88 13.91 23.80
C GLU A 98 12.94 14.90 24.48
N ALA A 99 11.68 15.00 24.01
CA ALA A 99 10.67 15.85 24.61
C ALA A 99 10.40 15.42 26.06
N GLU A 100 10.29 14.13 26.35
CA GLU A 100 10.15 13.61 27.72
C GLU A 100 11.35 13.94 28.61
N LYS A 101 12.58 13.78 28.09
CA LYS A 101 13.80 14.17 28.81
C LYS A 101 13.78 15.67 29.15
N ARG A 102 13.38 16.52 28.20
CA ARG A 102 13.23 17.97 28.42
C ARG A 102 12.14 18.31 29.44
N ARG A 103 11.03 17.56 29.47
CA ARG A 103 9.98 17.71 30.49
C ARG A 103 10.51 17.35 31.88
N LYS A 104 11.24 16.24 32.00
CA LYS A 104 11.82 15.77 33.27
C LYS A 104 12.93 16.68 33.80
N SER A 105 13.72 17.31 32.93
CA SER A 105 14.82 18.19 33.35
C SER A 105 14.38 19.58 33.84
N GLY A 106 13.07 19.88 33.91
CA GLY A 106 12.57 21.20 34.31
C GLY A 106 12.86 22.30 33.29
N ALA A 107 13.47 21.99 32.14
CA ALA A 107 13.72 22.91 31.02
C ALA A 107 12.43 23.28 30.26
N ALA A 108 11.28 22.80 30.70
CA ALA A 108 9.95 23.05 30.14
C ALA A 108 9.42 24.46 30.44
N ARG A 109 10.26 25.51 30.31
CA ARG A 109 9.72 26.83 29.99
C ARG A 109 9.41 26.81 28.50
N TRP A 110 8.14 26.55 28.19
CA TRP A 110 7.52 26.45 26.85
C TRP A 110 7.71 27.68 25.91
N GLY A 111 8.62 28.60 26.24
CA GLY A 111 8.81 29.88 25.55
C GLY A 111 9.55 29.79 24.21
N ASN A 112 10.48 28.85 24.02
CA ASN A 112 11.49 28.98 22.95
C ASN A 112 11.56 27.78 21.98
N LEU A 113 10.49 27.02 21.76
CA LEU A 113 10.41 26.30 20.49
C LEU A 113 10.28 27.35 19.40
N THR A 114 11.32 27.47 18.57
CA THR A 114 11.34 28.42 17.48
C THR A 114 10.11 28.16 16.60
N ARG A 115 9.52 29.21 16.03
CA ARG A 115 8.34 29.09 15.17
C ARG A 115 8.54 28.03 14.08
N LEU A 116 9.77 27.93 13.56
CA LEU A 116 10.19 26.94 12.56
C LEU A 116 10.09 25.49 13.05
N GLU A 117 10.48 25.21 14.30
CA GLU A 117 10.36 23.86 14.86
C GLU A 117 8.90 23.44 15.04
N ARG A 118 8.01 24.37 15.41
CA ARG A 118 6.56 24.11 15.49
C ARG A 118 5.93 23.86 14.13
N VAL A 119 6.33 24.62 13.11
CA VAL A 119 5.83 24.42 11.75
C VAL A 119 6.31 23.09 11.18
N ALA A 120 7.59 22.73 11.41
CA ALA A 120 8.12 21.43 10.98
C ALA A 120 7.43 20.25 11.68
N GLU A 121 7.12 20.39 12.96
CA GLU A 121 6.38 19.38 13.73
C GLU A 121 4.95 19.20 13.21
N LEU A 122 4.24 20.31 12.93
CA LEU A 122 2.89 20.26 12.36
C LEU A 122 2.87 19.70 10.93
N ASP A 123 3.86 19.99 10.09
CA ASP A 123 3.99 19.41 8.75
C ASP A 123 4.21 17.89 8.80
N LEU A 124 5.02 17.42 9.75
CA LEU A 124 5.27 15.99 9.95
C LEU A 124 4.03 15.27 10.50
N ILE A 125 3.28 15.89 11.42
CA ILE A 125 1.98 15.36 11.89
C ILE A 125 0.98 15.31 10.73
N ALA A 126 0.93 16.35 9.88
CA ALA A 126 0.06 16.39 8.71
C ALA A 126 0.37 15.28 7.71
N LYS A 127 1.66 15.08 7.38
CA LYS A 127 2.12 14.01 6.48
C LYS A 127 1.86 12.62 7.07
N ALA A 128 2.14 12.41 8.36
CA ALA A 128 1.88 11.15 9.03
C ALA A 128 0.39 10.78 8.98
N LYS A 129 -0.49 11.76 9.21
CA LYS A 129 -1.94 11.56 9.16
C LYS A 129 -2.48 11.37 7.73
N TRP A 130 -1.91 12.06 6.75
CA TRP A 130 -2.22 11.84 5.34
C TRP A 130 -1.85 10.42 4.89
N LEU A 131 -0.68 9.92 5.28
CA LEU A 131 -0.23 8.56 4.96
C LEU A 131 -1.08 7.47 5.64
N SER A 132 -1.69 7.75 6.81
CA SER A 132 -2.52 6.76 7.51
C SER A 132 -3.99 6.76 7.09
N GLU A 133 -4.55 7.93 6.75
CA GLU A 133 -5.99 8.09 6.50
C GLU A 133 -6.32 8.33 5.02
N GLY A 134 -5.34 8.64 4.18
CA GLY A 134 -5.53 8.96 2.76
C GLY A 134 -6.28 10.28 2.50
N ASP A 135 -6.59 11.06 3.54
CA ASP A 135 -7.46 12.23 3.44
C ASP A 135 -6.70 13.51 3.08
N ARG A 136 -6.69 13.84 1.80
CA ARG A 136 -6.09 15.05 1.22
C ARG A 136 -6.71 16.33 1.81
N ALA A 137 -7.99 16.30 2.21
CA ALA A 137 -8.68 17.47 2.76
C ALA A 137 -8.16 17.88 4.15
N TYR A 138 -7.54 16.95 4.90
CA TYR A 138 -6.93 17.28 6.20
C TYR A 138 -5.64 18.11 6.04
N VAL A 139 -4.83 17.80 5.02
CA VAL A 139 -3.61 18.55 4.69
C VAL A 139 -3.94 19.98 4.29
N ASP A 140 -4.96 20.18 3.46
CA ASP A 140 -5.36 21.51 3.00
C ASP A 140 -5.92 22.39 4.13
N ARG A 141 -6.65 21.80 5.10
CA ARG A 141 -7.12 22.52 6.30
C ARG A 141 -5.97 22.96 7.20
N LEU A 142 -4.97 22.11 7.43
CA LEU A 142 -3.79 22.47 8.23
C LEU A 142 -2.96 23.56 7.55
N ARG A 143 -2.81 23.47 6.22
CA ARG A 143 -2.19 24.52 5.41
C ARG A 143 -2.92 25.85 5.61
N HIS A 144 -4.24 25.85 5.46
CA HIS A 144 -5.06 27.05 5.65
C HIS A 144 -4.89 27.64 7.06
N CYS A 145 -4.88 26.82 8.13
CA CYS A 145 -4.67 27.30 9.50
C CYS A 145 -3.28 27.92 9.72
N LEU A 146 -2.24 27.34 9.12
CA LEU A 146 -0.86 27.82 9.22
C LEU A 146 -0.63 29.14 8.48
N PHE A 147 -1.34 29.36 7.36
CA PHE A 147 -1.16 30.55 6.52
C PHE A 147 -2.19 31.66 6.74
N SER A 148 -3.28 31.41 7.49
CA SER A 148 -4.38 32.39 7.69
C SER A 148 -4.37 33.10 9.05
N THR A 149 -3.33 32.94 9.87
CA THR A 149 -3.23 33.67 11.15
C THR A 149 -2.80 35.12 10.90
N PRO A 150 -3.67 36.15 11.10
CA PRO A 150 -3.45 37.50 10.57
C PRO A 150 -2.46 38.39 11.36
N HIS A 151 -1.72 37.86 12.34
CA HIS A 151 -0.92 38.68 13.25
C HIS A 151 0.46 38.11 13.51
N ILE A 152 1.27 37.95 12.47
CA ILE A 152 2.73 37.87 12.65
C ILE A 152 3.39 38.52 11.43
N GLN A 153 4.03 39.67 11.62
CA GLN A 153 4.92 40.27 10.63
C GLN A 153 5.99 39.24 10.26
N THR A 154 5.97 38.75 9.02
CA THR A 154 6.99 37.87 8.48
C THR A 154 8.19 38.70 8.06
N GLU A 155 9.34 38.46 8.68
CA GLU A 155 10.62 38.91 8.14
C GLU A 155 10.77 38.39 6.69
N PRO A 156 11.21 39.22 5.72
CA PRO A 156 11.26 38.88 4.29
C PRO A 156 12.08 37.63 3.92
N GLY A 157 12.88 37.09 4.84
CA GLY A 157 13.73 35.91 4.64
C GLY A 157 12.98 34.57 4.60
N ASP A 158 11.88 34.41 5.35
CA ASP A 158 11.27 33.10 5.61
C ASP A 158 10.48 32.54 4.41
N ALA A 159 9.83 33.40 3.62
CA ALA A 159 9.09 32.98 2.43
C ALA A 159 10.00 32.38 1.34
N ARG A 160 11.26 32.84 1.25
CA ARG A 160 12.23 32.36 0.26
C ARG A 160 12.84 31.00 0.63
N PHE A 161 12.83 30.62 1.91
CA PHE A 161 13.32 29.32 2.36
C PHE A 161 12.30 28.21 2.05
N PHE A 162 11.02 28.47 2.29
CA PHE A 162 9.94 27.51 2.03
C PHE A 162 9.75 27.20 0.54
N ASN A 163 9.78 28.21 -0.33
CA ASN A 163 9.72 27.97 -1.78
C ASN A 163 10.91 27.11 -2.27
N ARG A 164 12.11 27.30 -1.70
CA ARG A 164 13.29 26.50 -2.01
C ARG A 164 13.20 25.05 -1.52
N LEU A 165 12.48 24.80 -0.43
CA LEU A 165 12.26 23.46 0.11
C LEU A 165 11.25 22.68 -0.75
N MET A 166 10.22 23.37 -1.25
CA MET A 166 9.19 22.77 -2.11
C MET A 166 9.67 22.57 -3.56
N ASP A 167 10.45 23.51 -4.13
CA ASP A 167 11.02 23.35 -5.49
C ASP A 167 11.96 22.14 -5.61
N LYS A 168 12.68 21.78 -4.54
CA LYS A 168 13.55 20.59 -4.53
C LYS A 168 12.78 19.27 -4.63
N SER A 169 11.49 19.24 -4.29
CA SER A 169 10.63 18.07 -4.48
C SER A 169 10.08 17.95 -5.91
N ALA A 170 10.11 19.04 -6.70
CA ALA A 170 9.64 19.06 -8.08
C ALA A 170 10.70 18.64 -9.12
N THR A 171 11.99 18.58 -8.73
CA THR A 171 13.11 18.30 -9.66
C THR A 171 13.64 16.86 -9.65
N GLN A 172 12.93 15.88 -9.06
CA GLN A 172 13.26 14.48 -9.31
C GLN A 172 12.83 14.11 -10.74
N LYS A 173 13.77 14.32 -11.69
CA LYS A 173 13.68 13.88 -13.08
C LYS A 173 13.29 12.41 -13.16
N GLU A 174 12.25 12.12 -13.93
CA GLU A 174 11.96 10.76 -14.40
C GLU A 174 13.19 10.18 -15.11
N PRO A 175 13.56 8.92 -14.85
CA PRO A 175 14.61 8.26 -15.60
C PRO A 175 14.12 8.10 -17.05
N THR A 176 14.76 8.83 -17.97
CA THR A 176 14.60 8.63 -19.41
C THR A 176 14.92 7.17 -19.77
N ALA A 177 14.00 6.56 -20.50
CA ALA A 177 14.00 5.19 -20.97
C ALA A 177 15.24 4.83 -21.82
#